data_AF-A0A356TBQ4-F1
#
_entry.id   AF-A0A356TBQ4-F1
#
_cell.length_a   1.000
_cell.length_b   1.000
_cell.length_c   1.000
_cell.angle_alpha   90.00
_cell.angle_beta   90.00
_cell.angle_gamma   90.00
#
_symmetry.space_group_name_H-M   'P 1'
#
loop_
_entity.id
_entity.type
_entity.pdbx_description
1 polymer ?
#
loop_
_entity_poly.entity_id
_entity_poly.type
_entity_poly.pdbx_seq_one_letter_code
_entity_poly.pdbx_strand_id
1 'polypeptide(L)'
;ARDVLAMARAVGPVEVGSVQEGQLRFPIAVRLDEPFRASPDAVGRLLVAAPNGDRIPLRRLATIELEEGPSTIQRTWGRRRIVVQANVRGRDVGSFVEEARAAIEERVDLPGGYYVRYGGQFEHLQDAQRRLMIVVPVALALIFGLLYLTYRRLSDALRVFAAVPFAAVGGVLALVARDMPFSVSAGVGFVALSGVAVLGDMVLVS
;
A
#
# COMPACT_ATOMS: atom_id res chain seq x y z
N ALA A 1 -42.04 -7.16 -15.39
CA ALA A 1 -40.66 -6.97 -14.89
C ALA A 1 -40.20 -5.51 -14.98
N ARG A 2 -40.35 -4.84 -16.14
CA ARG A 2 -39.94 -3.43 -16.32
C ARG A 2 -40.59 -2.47 -15.33
N ASP A 3 -41.90 -2.57 -15.09
CA ASP A 3 -42.63 -1.65 -14.20
C ASP A 3 -42.27 -1.84 -12.72
N VAL A 4 -41.99 -3.08 -12.31
CA VAL A 4 -41.48 -3.42 -10.98
C VAL A 4 -40.10 -2.78 -10.75
N LEU A 5 -39.19 -2.88 -11.74
CA LEU A 5 -37.87 -2.26 -11.67
C LEU A 5 -37.95 -0.73 -11.70
N ALA A 6 -38.89 -0.16 -12.46
CA ALA A 6 -39.12 1.29 -12.48
C ALA A 6 -39.59 1.79 -11.11
N MET A 7 -40.51 1.07 -10.46
CA MET A 7 -40.97 1.39 -9.11
C MET A 7 -39.85 1.27 -8.07
N ALA A 8 -39.02 0.23 -8.16
CA ALA A 8 -37.86 0.07 -7.29
C ALA A 8 -36.84 1.22 -7.45
N ARG A 9 -36.62 1.72 -8.67
CA ARG A 9 -35.74 2.87 -8.93
C ARG A 9 -36.31 4.18 -8.37
N ALA A 10 -37.64 4.37 -8.40
CA ALA A 10 -38.32 5.58 -7.92
C ALA A 10 -38.23 5.79 -6.40
N VAL A 11 -37.79 4.77 -5.64
CA VAL A 11 -37.41 4.91 -4.22
C VAL A 11 -36.24 5.89 -4.07
N GLY A 12 -35.31 5.89 -5.04
CA GLY A 12 -34.26 6.89 -5.18
C GLY A 12 -34.64 7.99 -6.18
N PRO A 13 -33.81 9.05 -6.31
CA PRO A 13 -33.98 10.04 -7.37
C PRO A 13 -33.74 9.38 -8.74
N VAL A 14 -34.71 9.50 -9.64
CA VAL A 14 -34.58 9.06 -11.03
C VAL A 14 -34.53 10.29 -11.91
N GLU A 15 -33.40 10.52 -12.58
CA GLU A 15 -33.27 11.60 -13.56
C GLU A 15 -34.18 11.33 -14.77
N VAL A 16 -35.04 12.29 -15.08
CA VAL A 16 -36.01 12.21 -16.20
C VAL A 16 -35.70 13.21 -17.32
N GLY A 17 -34.80 14.15 -17.06
CA GLY A 17 -34.39 15.15 -18.06
C GLY A 17 -33.44 16.18 -17.47
N SER A 18 -33.22 17.26 -18.21
CA SER A 18 -32.44 18.40 -17.75
C SER A 18 -33.05 19.70 -18.23
N VAL A 19 -33.12 20.71 -17.37
CA VAL A 19 -33.45 22.09 -17.74
C VAL A 19 -32.15 22.84 -18.02
N GLN A 20 -32.16 23.65 -19.08
CA GLN A 20 -31.06 24.56 -19.40
C GLN A 20 -31.49 25.99 -19.07
N GLU A 21 -30.64 26.70 -18.33
CA GLU A 21 -30.78 28.12 -18.04
C GLU A 21 -29.49 28.82 -18.51
N GLY A 22 -29.53 29.40 -19.71
CA GLY A 22 -28.35 29.99 -20.36
C GLY A 22 -27.27 28.95 -20.65
N GLN A 23 -26.14 29.03 -19.94
CA GLN A 23 -25.03 28.06 -20.04
C GLN A 23 -25.07 26.99 -18.94
N LEU A 24 -25.99 27.10 -17.98
CA LEU A 24 -26.12 26.15 -16.88
C LEU A 24 -27.10 25.03 -17.27
N ARG A 25 -26.79 23.79 -16.83
CA ARG A 25 -27.66 22.63 -17.02
C ARG A 25 -27.96 22.00 -15.67
N PHE A 26 -29.24 21.91 -15.33
CA PHE A 26 -29.74 21.32 -14.10
C PHE A 26 -30.46 20.01 -14.39
N PRO A 27 -30.13 18.89 -13.73
CA PRO A 27 -30.88 17.64 -13.87
C PRO A 27 -32.25 17.77 -13.20
N ILE A 28 -33.29 17.26 -13.87
CA ILE A 28 -34.63 17.09 -13.30
C ILE A 28 -34.75 15.64 -12.87
N ALA A 29 -35.03 15.42 -11.59
CA ALA A 29 -35.25 14.09 -11.04
C ALA A 29 -36.66 13.96 -10.44
N VAL A 30 -37.28 12.79 -10.65
CA VAL A 30 -38.51 12.39 -9.99
C VAL A 30 -38.15 11.45 -8.85
N ARG A 31 -38.78 11.65 -7.70
CA ARG A 31 -38.58 10.83 -6.51
C ARG A 31 -39.90 10.72 -5.75
N LEU A 32 -40.15 9.55 -5.15
CA LEU A 32 -41.29 9.36 -4.26
C LEU A 32 -41.15 10.18 -2.97
N ASP A 33 -42.28 10.69 -2.47
CA ASP A 33 -42.32 11.39 -1.19
C ASP A 33 -41.87 10.49 -0.04
N GLU A 34 -41.33 11.10 1.00
CA GLU A 34 -40.73 10.43 2.15
C GLU A 34 -41.61 9.36 2.82
N PRO A 35 -42.93 9.57 3.04
CA PRO A 35 -43.79 8.57 3.68
C PRO A 35 -43.87 7.22 2.94
N PHE A 36 -43.59 7.21 1.63
CA PHE A 36 -43.66 6.02 0.80
C PHE A 36 -42.34 5.24 0.72
N ARG A 37 -41.24 5.79 1.26
CA ARG A 37 -39.89 5.19 1.21
C ARG A 37 -39.19 5.13 2.58
N ALA A 38 -39.86 5.54 3.65
CA ALA A 38 -39.28 5.62 5.00
C ALA A 38 -38.96 4.25 5.61
N SER A 39 -39.63 3.18 5.18
CA SER A 39 -39.39 1.82 5.68
C SER A 39 -39.59 0.77 4.60
N PRO A 40 -39.00 -0.45 4.77
CA PRO A 40 -39.27 -1.59 3.89
C PRO A 40 -40.77 -1.87 3.71
N ASP A 41 -41.56 -1.74 4.79
CA ASP A 41 -43.01 -1.87 4.74
C ASP A 41 -43.68 -0.80 3.86
N ALA A 42 -43.20 0.44 3.92
CA ALA A 42 -43.72 1.52 3.07
C ALA A 42 -43.45 1.24 1.59
N VAL A 43 -42.23 0.79 1.27
CA VAL A 43 -41.84 0.39 -0.10
C VAL A 43 -42.69 -0.80 -0.58
N GLY A 44 -42.96 -1.77 0.30
CA GLY A 44 -43.81 -2.93 -0.01
C GLY A 44 -45.27 -2.59 -0.31
N ARG A 45 -45.78 -1.44 0.16
CA ARG A 45 -47.13 -0.94 -0.12
C ARG A 45 -47.24 -0.16 -1.44
N LEU A 46 -46.11 0.12 -2.12
CA LEU A 46 -46.13 0.82 -3.41
C LEU A 46 -46.95 0.04 -4.43
N LEU A 47 -47.82 0.74 -5.17
CA LEU A 47 -48.72 0.13 -6.14
C LEU A 47 -48.08 0.13 -7.53
N VAL A 48 -47.94 -1.05 -8.11
CA VAL A 48 -47.50 -1.22 -9.50
C VAL A 48 -48.73 -1.48 -10.37
N ALA A 49 -48.85 -0.76 -11.47
CA ALA A 49 -49.90 -0.98 -12.45
C ALA A 49 -49.59 -2.26 -13.24
N ALA A 50 -50.51 -3.22 -13.20
CA ALA A 50 -50.45 -4.42 -14.01
C ALA A 50 -50.99 -4.14 -15.42
N PRO A 51 -50.61 -4.93 -16.45
CA PRO A 51 -51.05 -4.73 -17.83
C PRO A 51 -52.57 -4.75 -18.03
N ASN A 52 -53.29 -5.42 -17.11
CA ASN A 52 -54.74 -5.51 -17.08
C ASN A 52 -55.42 -4.31 -16.38
N GLY A 53 -54.65 -3.31 -15.94
CA GLY A 53 -55.14 -2.12 -15.23
C GLY A 53 -55.21 -2.27 -13.71
N ASP A 54 -55.00 -3.47 -13.17
CA ASP A 54 -55.01 -3.70 -11.73
C ASP A 54 -53.83 -3.01 -11.04
N ARG A 55 -54.03 -2.59 -9.79
CA ARG A 55 -52.97 -2.02 -8.95
C ARG A 55 -52.55 -3.03 -7.91
N ILE A 56 -51.36 -3.59 -8.06
CA ILE A 56 -50.85 -4.66 -7.20
C ILE A 56 -49.76 -4.09 -6.29
N PRO A 57 -49.84 -4.29 -4.96
CA PRO A 57 -48.76 -3.91 -4.05
C PRO A 57 -47.44 -4.62 -4.39
N LEU A 58 -46.33 -3.88 -4.32
CA LEU A 58 -44.99 -4.37 -4.66
C LEU A 58 -44.60 -5.63 -3.88
N ARG A 59 -45.02 -5.75 -2.61
CA ARG A 59 -44.79 -6.95 -1.78
C ARG A 59 -45.37 -8.24 -2.33
N ARG A 60 -46.36 -8.19 -3.23
CA ARG A 60 -46.92 -9.39 -3.90
C ARG A 60 -46.10 -9.82 -5.11
N LEU A 61 -45.22 -8.94 -5.60
CA LEU A 61 -44.43 -9.12 -6.81
C LEU A 61 -42.94 -9.33 -6.51
N ALA A 62 -42.45 -8.82 -5.38
CA ALA A 62 -41.05 -8.89 -4.97
C ALA A 62 -40.92 -9.05 -3.45
N THR A 63 -39.87 -9.75 -3.03
CA THR A 63 -39.43 -9.84 -1.64
C THR A 63 -38.55 -8.63 -1.32
N ILE A 64 -38.81 -7.96 -0.20
CA ILE A 64 -38.08 -6.77 0.23
C ILE A 64 -37.42 -7.11 1.56
N GLU A 65 -36.10 -7.21 1.54
CA GLU A 65 -35.28 -7.55 2.70
C GLU A 65 -34.20 -6.50 2.91
N LEU A 66 -33.82 -6.30 4.17
CA LEU A 66 -32.70 -5.46 4.55
C LEU A 66 -31.48 -6.37 4.72
N GLU A 67 -30.52 -6.26 3.81
CA GLU A 67 -29.28 -7.03 3.86
C GLU A 67 -28.08 -6.09 4.10
N GLU A 68 -27.11 -6.57 4.87
CA GLU A 68 -25.82 -5.91 4.99
C GLU A 68 -24.91 -6.31 3.81
N GLY A 69 -24.35 -5.31 3.14
CA GLY A 69 -23.47 -5.51 1.99
C GLY A 69 -22.22 -4.64 2.06
N PRO A 70 -21.19 -4.94 1.24
CA PRO A 70 -19.97 -4.16 1.21
C PRO A 70 -20.26 -2.75 0.69
N SER A 71 -19.89 -1.73 1.48
CA SER A 71 -20.02 -0.32 1.08
C SER A 71 -19.11 0.04 -0.10
N THR A 72 -17.97 -0.65 -0.25
CA THR A 72 -17.01 -0.45 -1.34
C THR A 72 -16.25 -1.73 -1.62
N ILE A 73 -16.12 -2.09 -2.90
CA ILE A 73 -15.31 -3.23 -3.33
C ILE A 73 -13.99 -2.72 -3.89
N GLN A 74 -12.95 -2.69 -3.04
CA GLN A 74 -11.60 -2.33 -3.48
C GLN A 74 -10.95 -3.46 -4.28
N ARG A 75 -10.29 -3.07 -5.37
CA ARG A 75 -9.57 -3.99 -6.25
C ARG A 75 -8.18 -3.46 -6.57
N THR A 76 -7.24 -4.37 -6.75
CA THR A 76 -5.90 -4.06 -7.23
C THR A 76 -5.46 -5.17 -8.17
N TRP A 77 -5.06 -4.80 -9.39
CA TRP A 77 -4.76 -5.76 -10.47
C TRP A 77 -5.90 -6.76 -10.73
N GLY A 78 -7.14 -6.28 -10.74
CA GLY A 78 -8.32 -7.12 -10.97
C GLY A 78 -8.73 -8.04 -9.81
N ARG A 79 -7.93 -8.13 -8.74
CA ARG A 79 -8.24 -8.94 -7.55
C ARG A 79 -8.85 -8.08 -6.45
N ARG A 80 -9.85 -8.63 -5.75
CA ARG A 80 -10.45 -7.98 -4.56
C ARG A 80 -9.41 -7.93 -3.45
N ARG A 81 -9.34 -6.83 -2.73
CA ARG A 81 -8.39 -6.65 -1.62
C ARG A 81 -9.08 -5.96 -0.46
N ILE A 82 -8.73 -6.40 0.75
CA ILE A 82 -9.01 -5.71 2.00
C ILE A 82 -7.69 -5.12 2.51
N VAL A 83 -7.72 -3.86 2.96
CA VAL A 83 -6.52 -3.17 3.47
C VAL A 83 -6.63 -3.06 4.98
N VAL A 84 -5.64 -3.61 5.68
CA VAL A 84 -5.43 -3.39 7.11
C VAL A 84 -4.28 -2.40 7.26
N GLN A 85 -4.53 -1.29 7.95
CA GLN A 85 -3.54 -0.23 8.16
C GLN A 85 -3.05 -0.26 9.60
N ALA A 86 -1.73 -0.20 9.77
CA ALA A 86 -1.09 -0.11 11.07
C ALA A 86 0.00 0.98 11.02
N ASN A 87 0.02 1.84 12.03
CA ASN A 87 1.05 2.88 12.17
C ASN A 87 2.07 2.42 13.20
N VAL A 88 3.33 2.29 12.77
CA VAL A 88 4.44 1.91 13.64
C VAL A 88 5.11 3.17 14.20
N ARG A 89 5.32 3.24 15.51
CA ARG A 89 6.01 4.34 16.19
C ARG A 89 6.97 3.79 17.23
N GLY A 90 8.13 4.43 17.40
CA GLY A 90 9.11 4.07 18.43
C GLY A 90 9.83 2.73 18.22
N ARG A 91 9.67 2.09 17.05
CA ARG A 91 10.38 0.85 16.69
C ARG A 91 10.67 0.80 15.19
N ASP A 92 11.59 -0.08 14.81
CA ASP A 92 11.92 -0.37 13.41
C ASP A 92 10.74 -1.04 12.68
N VAL A 93 10.46 -0.57 11.47
CA VAL A 93 9.40 -1.06 10.58
C VAL A 93 9.71 -2.46 10.08
N GLY A 94 10.98 -2.78 9.79
CA GLY A 94 11.38 -4.10 9.30
C GLY A 94 11.08 -5.20 10.31
N SER A 95 11.59 -5.02 11.53
CA SER A 95 11.38 -5.92 12.66
C SER A 95 9.90 -6.08 13.02
N PHE A 96 9.11 -4.99 12.94
CA PHE A 96 7.66 -5.07 13.16
C PHE A 96 6.97 -5.95 12.12
N VAL A 97 7.32 -5.80 10.83
CA VAL A 97 6.67 -6.58 9.77
C VAL A 97 7.07 -8.05 9.85
N GLU A 98 8.32 -8.37 10.18
CA GLU A 98 8.74 -9.77 10.37
C GLU A 98 8.02 -10.44 11.55
N GLU A 99 7.88 -9.73 12.68
CA GLU A 99 7.10 -10.22 13.83
C GLU A 99 5.62 -10.40 13.48
N ALA A 100 5.02 -9.39 12.82
CA ALA A 100 3.63 -9.46 12.38
C ALA A 100 3.40 -10.60 11.38
N ARG A 101 4.36 -10.85 10.49
CA ARG A 101 4.31 -11.94 9.53
C ARG A 101 4.31 -13.29 10.23
N ALA A 102 5.24 -13.51 11.16
CA ALA A 102 5.29 -14.74 11.93
C ALA A 102 3.99 -14.97 12.72
N ALA A 103 3.47 -13.92 13.37
CA ALA A 103 2.23 -13.99 14.13
C ALA A 103 1.00 -14.28 13.24
N ILE A 104 0.94 -13.73 12.03
CA ILE A 104 -0.15 -13.99 11.07
C ILE A 104 -0.05 -15.42 10.56
N GLU A 105 1.14 -15.89 10.19
CA GLU A 105 1.35 -17.27 9.71
C GLU A 105 1.04 -18.30 10.80
N GLU A 106 1.25 -17.99 12.08
CA GLU A 106 0.95 -18.88 13.21
C GLU A 106 -0.53 -18.88 13.62
N ARG A 107 -1.17 -17.69 13.65
CA ARG A 107 -2.49 -17.52 14.30
C ARG A 107 -3.66 -17.37 13.33
N VAL A 108 -3.40 -17.13 12.05
CA VAL A 108 -4.45 -16.84 11.06
C VAL A 108 -4.43 -17.92 9.99
N ASP A 109 -5.44 -18.79 10.03
CA ASP A 109 -5.68 -19.72 8.93
C ASP A 109 -6.40 -18.99 7.78
N LEU A 110 -5.73 -18.90 6.64
CA LEU A 110 -6.24 -18.21 5.46
C LEU A 110 -6.95 -19.21 4.55
N PRO A 111 -8.24 -19.00 4.22
CA PRO A 111 -8.92 -19.87 3.28
C PRO A 111 -8.24 -19.84 1.90
N GLY A 112 -8.38 -20.93 1.15
CA GLY A 112 -7.75 -21.09 -0.16
C GLY A 112 -8.04 -19.92 -1.11
N GLY A 113 -6.99 -19.45 -1.80
CA GLY A 113 -7.08 -18.33 -2.75
C GLY A 113 -6.86 -16.95 -2.13
N TYR A 114 -6.75 -16.84 -0.81
CA TYR A 114 -6.33 -15.62 -0.12
C TYR A 114 -4.82 -15.61 0.06
N TYR A 115 -4.22 -14.43 -0.07
CA TYR A 115 -2.81 -14.21 0.23
C TYR A 115 -2.64 -12.85 0.87
N VAL A 116 -1.70 -12.77 1.80
CA VAL A 116 -1.34 -11.51 2.46
C VAL A 116 -0.18 -10.89 1.72
N ARG A 117 -0.26 -9.58 1.49
CA ARG A 117 0.86 -8.80 0.97
C ARG A 117 1.12 -7.63 1.90
N TYR A 118 2.37 -7.51 2.33
CA TYR A 118 2.88 -6.38 3.11
C TYR A 118 3.32 -5.29 2.13
N GLY A 119 2.88 -4.05 2.36
CA GLY A 119 3.15 -2.92 1.50
C GLY A 119 3.37 -1.63 2.27
N GLY A 120 3.43 -0.50 1.57
CA GLY A 120 3.69 0.80 2.18
C GLY A 120 5.18 1.07 2.38
N GLN A 121 5.57 1.67 3.51
CA GLN A 121 6.97 2.03 3.78
C GLN A 121 7.92 0.82 3.78
N PHE A 122 7.43 -0.36 4.16
CA PHE A 122 8.22 -1.59 4.15
C PHE A 122 8.61 -2.04 2.74
N GLU A 123 7.73 -1.86 1.73
CA GLU A 123 8.05 -2.16 0.33
C GLU A 123 9.19 -1.26 -0.17
N HIS A 124 9.15 0.03 0.16
CA HIS A 124 10.23 0.97 -0.13
C HIS A 124 11.55 0.61 0.58
N LEU A 125 11.47 0.15 1.84
CA LEU A 125 12.64 -0.33 2.58
C LEU A 125 13.28 -1.54 1.89
N GLN A 126 12.49 -2.53 1.49
CA GLN A 126 12.98 -3.71 0.78
C GLN A 126 13.61 -3.39 -0.57
N ASP A 127 12.98 -2.48 -1.33
CA ASP A 127 13.53 -2.04 -2.62
C ASP A 127 14.86 -1.31 -2.43
N ALA A 128 14.97 -0.45 -1.41
CA ALA A 128 16.21 0.24 -1.08
C ALA A 128 17.31 -0.72 -0.63
N GLN A 129 16.98 -1.70 0.22
CA GLN A 129 17.91 -2.73 0.67
C GLN A 129 18.42 -3.57 -0.50
N ARG A 130 17.53 -3.99 -1.41
CA ARG A 130 17.91 -4.71 -2.65
C ARG A 130 18.89 -3.92 -3.51
N ARG A 131 18.68 -2.60 -3.65
CA ARG A 131 19.62 -1.73 -4.37
C ARG A 131 20.96 -1.62 -3.65
N LEU A 132 20.97 -1.41 -2.32
CA LEU A 132 22.20 -1.29 -1.53
C LEU A 132 23.05 -2.56 -1.58
N MET A 133 22.42 -3.74 -1.59
CA MET A 133 23.12 -5.02 -1.75
C MET A 133 23.91 -5.14 -3.05
N ILE A 134 23.54 -4.37 -4.09
CA ILE A 134 24.26 -4.34 -5.38
C ILE A 134 25.25 -3.17 -5.40
N VAL A 135 24.81 -1.99 -4.99
CA VAL A 135 25.61 -0.75 -5.09
C VAL A 135 26.84 -0.78 -4.18
N VAL A 136 26.72 -1.30 -2.95
CA VAL A 136 27.85 -1.33 -2.00
C VAL A 136 29.00 -2.22 -2.50
N PRO A 137 28.78 -3.48 -2.94
CA PRO A 137 29.85 -4.28 -3.53
C PRO A 137 30.47 -3.66 -4.77
N VAL A 138 29.66 -3.06 -5.66
CA VAL A 138 30.18 -2.39 -6.85
C VAL A 138 31.07 -1.20 -6.48
N ALA A 139 30.66 -0.38 -5.52
CA ALA A 139 31.47 0.75 -5.03
C ALA A 139 32.80 0.26 -4.41
N LEU A 140 32.75 -0.77 -3.57
CA LEU A 140 33.95 -1.37 -2.98
C LEU A 140 34.91 -1.95 -4.02
N ALA A 141 34.37 -2.62 -5.05
CA ALA A 141 35.15 -3.13 -6.16
C ALA A 141 35.80 -2.01 -6.98
N LEU A 142 35.10 -0.89 -7.20
CA LEU A 142 35.65 0.29 -7.87
C LEU A 142 36.75 0.96 -7.04
N ILE A 143 36.56 1.10 -5.73
CA ILE A 143 37.59 1.62 -4.81
C ILE A 143 38.83 0.73 -4.87
N PHE A 144 38.66 -0.59 -4.74
CA PHE A 144 39.76 -1.54 -4.84
C PHE A 144 40.48 -1.48 -6.20
N GLY A 145 39.71 -1.40 -7.30
CA GLY A 145 40.26 -1.25 -8.64
C GLY A 145 41.08 0.02 -8.81
N LEU A 146 40.62 1.14 -8.23
CA LEU A 146 41.36 2.40 -8.24
C LEU A 146 42.65 2.30 -7.44
N LEU A 147 42.62 1.69 -6.25
CA LEU A 147 43.81 1.43 -5.44
C LEU A 147 44.83 0.55 -6.17
N TYR A 148 44.35 -0.50 -6.85
CA TYR A 148 45.21 -1.35 -7.66
C TYR A 148 45.88 -0.58 -8.80
N LEU A 149 45.15 0.32 -9.48
CA LEU A 149 45.73 1.16 -10.54
C LEU A 149 46.77 2.14 -10.00
N THR A 150 46.59 2.64 -8.79
CA THR A 150 47.53 3.56 -8.14
C THR A 150 48.82 2.88 -7.72
N TYR A 151 48.74 1.76 -6.99
CA TYR A 151 49.94 1.07 -6.47
C TYR A 151 50.55 0.07 -7.44
N ARG A 152 49.77 -0.42 -8.43
CA ARG A 152 50.15 -1.47 -9.39
C ARG A 152 50.66 -2.76 -8.73
N ARG A 153 50.37 -2.96 -7.44
CA ARG A 153 50.76 -4.09 -6.62
C ARG A 153 49.58 -4.53 -5.78
N LEU A 154 49.19 -5.80 -5.93
CA LEU A 154 48.03 -6.37 -5.25
C LEU A 154 48.20 -6.38 -3.73
N SER A 155 49.42 -6.64 -3.25
CA SER A 155 49.75 -6.66 -1.82
C SER A 155 49.50 -5.31 -1.15
N ASP A 156 49.89 -4.23 -1.82
CA ASP A 156 49.81 -2.88 -1.27
C ASP A 156 48.35 -2.38 -1.34
N ALA A 157 47.63 -2.66 -2.42
CA ALA A 157 46.20 -2.38 -2.53
C ALA A 157 45.36 -3.11 -1.46
N LEU A 158 45.67 -4.39 -1.16
CA LEU A 158 44.96 -5.15 -0.13
C LEU A 158 45.23 -4.64 1.29
N ARG A 159 46.47 -4.19 1.59
CA ARG A 159 46.80 -3.60 2.89
C ARG A 159 45.96 -2.35 3.14
N VAL A 160 45.88 -1.46 2.16
CA VAL A 160 45.07 -0.24 2.26
C VAL A 160 43.58 -0.57 2.32
N PHE A 161 43.13 -1.53 1.51
CA PHE A 161 41.72 -1.94 1.50
C PHE A 161 41.28 -2.60 2.82
N ALA A 162 42.20 -3.19 3.59
CA ALA A 162 41.90 -3.76 4.90
C ALA A 162 41.37 -2.70 5.89
N ALA A 163 41.69 -1.42 5.72
CA ALA A 163 41.15 -0.34 6.55
C ALA A 163 39.62 -0.21 6.45
N VAL A 164 39.01 -0.60 5.32
CA VAL A 164 37.57 -0.49 5.07
C VAL A 164 36.72 -1.31 6.06
N PRO A 165 36.93 -2.64 6.22
CA PRO A 165 36.17 -3.41 7.21
C PRO A 165 36.41 -2.92 8.64
N PHE A 166 37.61 -2.45 8.99
CA PHE A 166 37.87 -1.87 10.32
C PHE A 166 37.06 -0.59 10.54
N ALA A 167 36.98 0.29 9.55
CA ALA A 167 36.15 1.49 9.63
C ALA A 167 34.66 1.13 9.74
N ALA A 168 34.19 0.11 9.01
CA ALA A 168 32.81 -0.36 9.09
C ALA A 168 32.44 -0.85 10.51
N VAL A 169 33.33 -1.57 11.20
CA VAL A 169 33.09 -1.98 12.60
C VAL A 169 32.85 -0.76 13.50
N GLY A 170 33.66 0.30 13.35
CA GLY A 170 33.46 1.56 14.08
C GLY A 170 32.12 2.22 13.77
N GLY A 171 31.71 2.22 12.49
CA GLY A 171 30.40 2.73 12.06
C GLY A 171 29.23 1.95 12.67
N VAL A 172 29.31 0.62 12.71
CA VAL A 172 28.27 -0.23 13.31
C VAL A 172 28.18 0.02 14.81
N LEU A 173 29.31 0.08 15.52
CA LEU A 173 29.33 0.37 16.95
C LEU A 173 28.73 1.76 17.27
N ALA A 174 29.01 2.77 16.44
CA ALA A 174 28.43 4.10 16.60
C ALA A 174 26.90 4.12 16.42
N LEU A 175 26.37 3.36 15.45
CA LEU A 175 24.92 3.24 15.26
C LEU A 175 24.25 2.55 16.44
N VAL A 176 24.83 1.45 16.91
CA VAL A 176 24.31 0.70 18.07
C VAL A 176 24.36 1.57 19.33
N ALA A 177 25.46 2.28 19.58
CA ALA A 177 25.59 3.18 20.73
C ALA A 177 24.61 4.37 20.71
N ARG A 178 24.03 4.68 19.55
CA ARG A 178 23.03 5.75 19.36
C ARG A 178 21.60 5.21 19.23
N ASP A 179 21.40 3.90 19.35
CA ASP A 179 20.12 3.21 19.11
C ASP A 179 19.50 3.58 17.75
N MET A 180 20.34 3.77 16.72
CA MET A 180 19.89 4.13 15.38
C MET A 180 19.82 2.89 14.48
N PRO A 181 18.68 2.63 13.82
CA PRO A 181 18.58 1.52 12.88
C PRO A 181 19.43 1.80 11.64
N PHE A 182 19.87 0.73 10.98
CA PHE A 182 20.53 0.84 9.69
C PHE A 182 19.54 1.37 8.63
N SER A 183 19.78 2.58 8.15
CA SER A 183 18.94 3.26 7.16
C SER A 183 19.69 3.51 5.86
N VAL A 184 18.99 3.95 4.81
CA VAL A 184 19.62 4.34 3.54
C VAL A 184 20.66 5.45 3.74
N SER A 185 20.37 6.41 4.62
CA SER A 185 21.31 7.48 4.98
C SER A 185 22.55 6.94 5.67
N ALA A 186 22.39 5.96 6.58
CA ALA A 186 23.51 5.27 7.18
C ALA A 186 24.35 4.57 6.12
N GLY A 187 23.74 3.85 5.17
CA GLY A 187 24.43 3.18 4.07
C GLY A 187 25.33 4.12 3.23
N VAL A 188 24.85 5.32 2.90
CA VAL A 188 25.68 6.36 2.24
C VAL A 188 26.85 6.78 3.13
N GLY A 189 26.61 6.95 4.43
CA GLY A 189 27.65 7.23 5.42
C GLY A 189 28.75 6.16 5.46
N PHE A 190 28.41 4.87 5.36
CA PHE A 190 29.39 3.78 5.30
C PHE A 190 30.26 3.82 4.04
N VAL A 191 29.68 4.16 2.88
CA VAL A 191 30.45 4.35 1.64
C VAL A 191 31.41 5.52 1.78
N ALA A 192 30.96 6.65 2.33
CA ALA A 192 31.81 7.81 2.59
C ALA A 192 32.93 7.51 3.60
N LEU A 193 32.60 6.81 4.69
CA LEU A 193 33.54 6.36 5.72
C LEU A 193 34.63 5.46 5.13
N SER A 194 34.26 4.55 4.23
CA SER A 194 35.21 3.68 3.52
C SER A 194 36.20 4.50 2.69
N GLY A 195 35.73 5.54 2.00
CA GLY A 195 36.59 6.43 1.21
C GLY A 195 37.58 7.22 2.07
N VAL A 196 37.12 7.80 3.18
CA VAL A 196 38.00 8.54 4.11
C VAL A 196 39.01 7.63 4.79
N ALA A 197 38.59 6.41 5.19
CA ALA A 197 39.49 5.43 5.80
C ALA A 197 40.64 5.05 4.86
N VAL A 198 40.32 4.81 3.58
CA VAL A 198 41.31 4.51 2.54
C VAL A 198 42.26 5.68 2.34
N LEU A 199 41.76 6.92 2.26
CA LEU A 199 42.60 8.10 2.08
C LEU A 199 43.55 8.33 3.25
N GLY A 200 43.09 8.12 4.49
CA GLY A 200 43.93 8.20 5.68
C GLY A 200 45.06 7.17 5.69
N ASP A 201 44.78 5.93 5.31
CA ASP A 201 45.80 4.87 5.23
C ASP A 201 46.79 5.12 4.08
N MET A 202 46.30 5.65 2.95
CA MET A 202 47.14 6.04 1.80
C MET A 202 48.21 7.08 2.19
N VAL A 203 47.87 8.03 3.07
CA VAL A 203 48.79 9.06 3.60
C VAL A 203 49.79 8.46 4.59
N LEU A 204 49.43 7.42 5.35
CA LEU A 204 50.32 6.77 6.31
C LEU A 204 51.34 5.83 5.68
N VAL A 205 51.01 5.26 4.51
CA VAL A 205 51.86 4.30 3.78
C VAL A 205 52.83 4.99 2.80
N SER A 206 52.55 6.24 2.40
CA SER A 206 53.42 7.06 1.53
C SER A 206 54.54 7.75 2.31
#